data_AF-Q0IFV1-F1
#
_entry.id   AF-Q0IFV1-F1
#
_cell.length_a   1.000
_cell.length_b   1.000
_cell.length_c   1.000
_cell.angle_alpha   90.00
_cell.angle_beta   90.00
_cell.angle_gamma   90.00
#
_symmetry.space_group_name_H-M   'P 1'
#
loop_
_entity.id
_entity.type
_entity.pdbx_description
1 polymer ?
#
loop_
_entity_poly.entity_id
_entity_poly.type
_entity_poly.pdbx_seq_one_letter_code
_entity_poly.pdbx_strand_id
1 'polypeptide(L)'
;LDDNGFNVDIDEDFLDVPGTPKTPSGNSAPLPQYSARAEARDIRSWQKITLPDGKTREIDMKVIEPFKRVLSHGGYLQSGGHNAIVVFSACHLPDRSRADYHYVMNNLFLYVVKTLEQLVTEDYVLVYLHGGSSRGNVPPFPWLKKCYQLLDRRLRKSLKNLYMVHPTFWLKSVVWMARPFISSKFWRKLVYVKTLEDLYKLVPVERAAVPDKVKNYDSRHS
;
A
#
# COMPACT_ATOMS: atom_id res chain seq x y z
N LEU A 1 23.68 -8.84 17.83
CA LEU A 1 24.07 -9.76 16.73
C LEU A 1 22.82 -10.52 16.43
N ASP A 2 22.09 -10.06 15.43
CA ASP A 2 20.83 -10.64 15.02
C ASP A 2 20.67 -10.25 13.55
N ASP A 3 21.65 -10.77 12.82
CA ASP A 3 21.66 -11.01 11.39
C ASP A 3 20.71 -12.19 11.14
N ASN A 4 19.41 -11.91 11.08
CA ASN A 4 18.45 -12.89 10.60
C ASN A 4 18.49 -12.87 9.07
N GLY A 5 19.57 -13.43 8.53
CA GLY A 5 19.66 -13.93 7.16
C GLY A 5 18.66 -15.06 6.98
N PHE A 6 17.38 -14.70 6.85
CA PHE A 6 16.34 -15.61 6.40
C PHE A 6 16.17 -15.35 4.90
N ASN A 7 17.07 -15.92 4.11
CA ASN A 7 16.91 -15.98 2.66
C ASN A 7 15.83 -17.04 2.39
N VAL A 8 14.58 -16.60 2.34
CA VAL A 8 13.50 -17.41 1.78
C VAL A 8 13.51 -17.09 0.30
N ASP A 9 13.76 -18.09 -0.53
CA ASP A 9 13.60 -18.00 -1.98
C ASP A 9 12.33 -17.21 -2.28
N ILE A 10 12.54 -16.02 -2.84
CA ILE A 10 11.45 -15.14 -3.24
C ILE A 10 10.82 -15.87 -4.42
N ASP A 11 9.59 -16.36 -4.30
CA ASP A 11 8.84 -16.78 -5.49
C ASP A 11 8.82 -15.58 -6.45
N GLU A 12 9.61 -15.65 -7.53
CA GLU A 12 9.80 -14.56 -8.48
C GLU A 12 8.46 -14.14 -9.14
N ASP A 13 7.48 -15.05 -9.14
CA ASP A 13 6.17 -14.91 -9.76
C ASP A 13 5.21 -13.92 -9.08
N PHE A 14 5.50 -13.43 -7.86
CA PHE A 14 4.54 -12.58 -7.14
C PHE A 14 4.42 -11.16 -7.70
N LEU A 15 5.55 -10.61 -8.18
CA LEU A 15 5.63 -9.29 -8.82
C LEU A 15 5.95 -9.36 -10.30
N ASP A 16 5.99 -10.56 -10.88
CA ASP A 16 5.92 -10.72 -12.33
C ASP A 16 4.49 -10.39 -12.77
N VAL A 17 4.26 -9.08 -12.79
CA VAL A 17 3.17 -8.46 -13.53
C VAL A 17 3.40 -8.86 -14.98
N PRO A 18 2.52 -9.66 -15.63
CA PRO A 18 2.64 -9.90 -17.05
C PRO A 18 2.41 -8.55 -17.72
N GLY A 19 3.48 -7.91 -18.17
CA GLY A 19 3.43 -6.47 -18.47
C GLY A 19 4.56 -5.92 -19.31
N THR A 20 5.58 -6.70 -19.68
CA THR A 20 6.31 -6.38 -20.92
C THR A 20 5.60 -7.10 -22.06
N PRO A 21 5.22 -6.42 -23.15
CA PRO A 21 4.83 -7.11 -24.36
C PRO A 21 6.01 -8.00 -24.75
N LYS A 22 5.89 -9.31 -24.57
CA LYS A 22 6.73 -10.24 -25.33
C LYS A 22 6.42 -9.95 -26.78
N THR A 23 7.43 -9.54 -27.55
CA THR A 23 7.34 -9.49 -29.01
C THR A 23 6.72 -10.83 -29.45
N PRO A 24 5.55 -10.86 -30.11
CA PRO A 24 4.92 -12.12 -30.44
C PRO A 24 5.80 -12.87 -31.42
N SER A 25 6.49 -13.91 -30.95
CA SER A 25 7.04 -14.93 -31.84
C SER A 25 5.85 -15.72 -32.36
N GLY A 26 5.39 -15.37 -33.57
CA GLY A 26 4.51 -16.20 -34.38
C GLY A 26 3.03 -16.14 -34.01
N ASN A 27 2.34 -15.07 -34.43
CA ASN A 27 1.04 -15.17 -35.07
C ASN A 27 0.65 -13.81 -35.67
N SER A 28 0.29 -13.81 -36.95
CA SER A 28 -0.07 -12.66 -37.77
C SER A 28 -1.44 -12.09 -37.40
N ALA A 29 -1.59 -11.53 -36.20
CA ALA A 29 -2.67 -10.59 -35.91
C ALA A 29 -2.24 -9.18 -36.37
N PRO A 30 -3.11 -8.39 -37.00
CA PRO A 30 -2.78 -7.00 -37.32
C PRO A 30 -2.46 -6.26 -36.02
N LEU A 31 -1.31 -5.58 -35.97
CA LEU A 31 -0.98 -4.69 -34.87
C LEU A 31 -2.09 -3.64 -34.74
N PRO A 32 -2.66 -3.41 -33.54
CA PRO A 32 -3.64 -2.35 -33.35
C PRO A 32 -3.05 -1.01 -33.79
N GLN A 33 -3.68 -0.34 -34.75
CA GLN A 33 -3.19 0.92 -35.29
C GLN A 33 -3.52 2.04 -34.29
N TYR A 34 -2.59 2.32 -33.38
CA TYR A 34 -2.70 3.45 -32.47
C TYR A 34 -2.21 4.73 -33.15
N SER A 35 -2.84 5.87 -32.83
CA SER A 35 -2.26 7.16 -33.17
C SER A 35 -1.00 7.40 -32.32
N ALA A 36 0.02 8.07 -32.85
CA ALA A 36 1.24 8.42 -32.10
C ALA A 36 0.94 9.15 -30.78
N ARG A 37 -0.16 9.90 -30.71
CA ARG A 37 -0.64 10.56 -29.49
C ARG A 37 -1.20 9.59 -28.45
N ALA A 38 -1.86 8.53 -28.89
CA ALA A 38 -2.39 7.48 -28.01
C ALA A 38 -1.26 6.58 -27.49
N GLU A 39 -0.29 6.24 -28.32
CA GLU A 39 0.92 5.50 -27.90
C GLU A 39 1.75 6.31 -26.91
N ALA A 40 1.97 7.60 -27.17
CA ALA A 40 2.70 8.48 -26.24
C ALA A 40 2.00 8.61 -24.87
N ARG A 41 0.66 8.59 -24.85
CA ARG A 41 -0.12 8.60 -23.60
C ARG A 41 -0.01 7.27 -22.85
N ASP A 42 0.06 6.16 -23.58
CA ASP A 42 0.23 4.82 -23.02
C ASP A 42 1.62 4.62 -22.43
N ILE A 43 2.67 5.05 -23.14
CA ILE A 43 4.04 5.02 -22.63
C ILE A 43 4.19 5.92 -21.39
N ARG A 44 3.57 7.11 -21.37
CA ARG A 44 3.63 8.05 -20.23
C ARG A 44 2.90 7.55 -18.98
N SER A 45 2.01 6.55 -19.10
CA SER A 45 1.35 5.96 -17.93
C SER A 45 2.19 4.94 -17.19
N TRP A 46 3.31 4.47 -17.73
CA TRP A 46 4.18 3.56 -17.00
C TRP A 46 5.18 4.34 -16.14
N GLN A 47 5.35 3.89 -14.90
CA GLN A 47 6.29 4.49 -13.97
C GLN A 47 7.25 3.45 -13.41
N LYS A 48 8.55 3.75 -13.42
CA LYS A 48 9.56 2.86 -12.85
C LYS A 48 9.69 3.04 -11.33
N ILE A 49 10.03 1.95 -10.64
CA ILE A 49 10.44 1.89 -9.24
C ILE A 49 11.59 0.87 -9.13
N THR A 50 12.63 1.21 -8.36
CA THR A 50 13.70 0.27 -8.01
C THR A 50 13.43 -0.24 -6.62
N LEU A 51 13.21 -1.54 -6.48
CA LEU A 51 12.91 -2.17 -5.20
C LEU A 51 14.20 -2.48 -4.40
N PRO A 52 14.10 -2.79 -3.09
CA PRO A 52 15.26 -3.10 -2.25
C PRO A 52 16.09 -4.30 -2.69
N ASP A 53 15.52 -5.18 -3.54
CA ASP A 53 16.22 -6.30 -4.17
C ASP A 53 17.09 -5.88 -5.36
N GLY A 54 17.14 -4.58 -5.68
CA GLY A 54 17.87 -4.00 -6.81
C GLY A 54 17.14 -4.14 -8.15
N LYS A 55 15.99 -4.82 -8.21
CA LYS A 55 15.23 -5.00 -9.44
C LYS A 55 14.38 -3.77 -9.74
N THR A 56 14.42 -3.33 -11.00
CA THR A 56 13.51 -2.29 -11.49
C THR A 56 12.20 -2.94 -11.93
N ARG A 57 11.09 -2.41 -11.43
CA ARG A 57 9.73 -2.79 -11.81
C ARG A 57 9.02 -1.60 -12.45
N GLU A 58 8.01 -1.88 -13.26
CA GLU A 58 7.15 -0.86 -13.88
C GLU A 58 5.76 -0.90 -13.24
N ILE A 59 5.17 0.27 -13.06
CA ILE A 59 3.86 0.50 -12.48
C ILE A 59 2.97 1.04 -13.59
N ASP A 60 1.91 0.31 -13.91
CA ASP A 60 0.84 0.81 -14.77
C ASP A 60 0.01 1.83 -13.98
N MET A 61 0.23 3.12 -14.24
CA MET A 61 -0.50 4.19 -13.56
C MET A 61 -1.95 4.33 -14.00
N LYS A 62 -2.35 3.74 -15.14
CA LYS A 62 -3.75 3.78 -15.61
C LYS A 62 -4.61 2.85 -14.78
N VAL A 63 -4.16 1.62 -14.56
CA VAL A 63 -4.97 0.62 -13.86
C VAL A 63 -5.25 1.01 -12.40
N ILE A 64 -4.31 1.73 -11.78
CA ILE A 64 -4.42 2.17 -10.38
C ILE A 64 -5.05 3.54 -10.20
N GLU A 65 -5.29 4.29 -11.28
CA GLU A 65 -5.81 5.67 -11.23
C GLU A 65 -7.05 5.82 -10.33
N PRO A 66 -8.05 4.92 -10.39
CA PRO A 66 -9.24 5.00 -9.53
C PRO A 66 -8.95 4.78 -8.05
N PHE A 67 -7.82 4.15 -7.71
CA PHE A 67 -7.48 3.67 -6.38
C PHE A 67 -6.38 4.51 -5.70
N LYS A 68 -5.85 5.56 -6.36
CA LYS A 68 -4.79 6.41 -5.80
C LYS A 68 -5.16 7.05 -4.47
N ARG A 69 -6.45 7.31 -4.25
CA ARG A 69 -7.01 7.81 -2.98
C ARG A 69 -6.85 6.83 -1.80
N VAL A 70 -6.34 5.62 -2.03
CA VAL A 70 -5.92 4.72 -0.95
C VAL A 70 -4.85 5.36 -0.07
N LEU A 71 -4.03 6.26 -0.63
CA LEU A 71 -3.10 7.08 0.13
C LEU A 71 -3.51 8.55 0.11
N SER A 72 -3.37 9.20 1.26
CA SER A 72 -3.47 10.66 1.38
C SER A 72 -2.46 11.18 2.40
N HIS A 73 -2.12 12.47 2.27
CA HIS A 73 -1.34 13.19 3.27
C HIS A 73 -2.29 13.68 4.38
N GLY A 74 -2.01 13.30 5.62
CA GLY A 74 -2.81 13.61 6.81
C GLY A 74 -2.32 14.80 7.62
N GLY A 75 -1.36 15.56 7.10
CA GLY A 75 -0.68 16.65 7.80
C GLY A 75 0.69 16.23 8.33
N TYR A 76 1.23 17.02 9.26
CA TYR A 76 2.53 16.77 9.89
C TYR A 76 2.36 16.62 11.41
N LEU A 77 3.20 15.78 12.04
CA LEU A 77 3.13 15.53 13.48
C LEU A 77 3.40 16.78 14.33
N GLN A 78 4.23 17.70 13.82
CA GLN A 78 4.60 18.95 14.47
C GLN A 78 4.38 20.09 13.48
N SER A 79 3.88 21.23 13.96
CA SER A 79 3.71 22.44 13.16
C SER A 79 5.05 22.88 12.55
N GLY A 80 5.13 22.91 11.22
CA GLY A 80 6.35 23.25 10.48
C GLY A 80 7.41 22.13 10.41
N GLY A 81 7.11 20.93 10.91
CA GLY A 81 8.02 19.78 10.84
C GLY A 81 7.90 18.98 9.54
N HIS A 82 8.87 18.10 9.29
CA HIS A 82 8.89 17.21 8.12
C HIS A 82 8.35 15.79 8.40
N ASN A 83 7.89 15.54 9.63
CA ASN A 83 7.35 14.24 10.05
C ASN A 83 5.94 14.02 9.49
N ALA A 84 5.84 13.53 8.27
CA ALA A 84 4.57 13.34 7.57
C ALA A 84 3.65 12.33 8.28
N ILE A 85 2.36 12.61 8.25
CA ILE A 85 1.32 11.66 8.60
C ILE A 85 0.76 11.10 7.28
N VAL A 86 0.99 9.83 7.02
CA VAL A 86 0.45 9.14 5.85
C VAL A 86 -0.83 8.42 6.26
N VAL A 87 -1.90 8.63 5.51
CA VAL A 87 -3.19 7.97 5.73
C VAL A 87 -3.42 6.93 4.65
N PHE A 88 -3.59 5.67 5.06
CA PHE A 88 -3.96 4.55 4.20
C PHE A 88 -5.44 4.21 4.41
N SER A 89 -6.27 4.41 3.40
CA SER A 89 -7.72 4.24 3.46
C SER A 89 -8.17 2.95 2.78
N ALA A 90 -8.46 1.91 3.58
CA ALA A 90 -8.83 0.59 3.05
C ALA A 90 -10.14 0.60 2.24
N CYS A 91 -11.06 1.54 2.51
CA CYS A 91 -12.30 1.71 1.76
C CYS A 91 -12.11 2.11 0.28
N HIS A 92 -10.88 2.46 -0.13
CA HIS A 92 -10.50 2.76 -1.51
C HIS A 92 -9.70 1.62 -2.18
N LEU A 93 -9.55 0.46 -1.52
CA LEU A 93 -8.94 -0.71 -2.14
C LEU A 93 -9.88 -1.32 -3.20
N PRO A 94 -9.33 -1.93 -4.25
CA PRO A 94 -10.11 -2.64 -5.25
C PRO A 94 -10.88 -3.81 -4.63
N ASP A 95 -12.02 -4.13 -5.23
CA ASP A 95 -12.82 -5.29 -4.87
C ASP A 95 -12.18 -6.56 -5.46
N ARG A 96 -12.12 -7.64 -4.66
CA ARG A 96 -11.54 -8.93 -5.06
C ARG A 96 -12.37 -9.70 -6.08
N SER A 97 -13.62 -9.32 -6.31
CA SER A 97 -14.46 -9.87 -7.39
C SER A 97 -13.95 -9.53 -8.79
N ARG A 98 -13.02 -8.57 -8.93
CA ARG A 98 -12.43 -8.22 -10.22
C ARG A 98 -11.54 -9.33 -10.78
N ALA A 99 -11.67 -9.60 -12.08
CA ALA A 99 -10.83 -10.58 -12.78
C ALA A 99 -9.34 -10.21 -12.78
N ASP A 100 -9.01 -8.91 -12.80
CA ASP A 100 -7.66 -8.35 -12.80
C ASP A 100 -7.16 -7.96 -11.39
N TYR A 101 -7.82 -8.41 -10.32
CA TYR A 101 -7.55 -7.95 -8.95
C TYR A 101 -6.07 -8.00 -8.56
N HIS A 102 -5.39 -9.12 -8.85
CA HIS A 102 -3.98 -9.28 -8.52
C HIS A 102 -3.09 -8.30 -9.28
N TYR A 103 -3.37 -8.07 -10.56
CA TYR A 103 -2.65 -7.10 -11.39
C TYR A 103 -2.81 -5.67 -10.84
N VAL A 104 -4.05 -5.27 -10.54
CA VAL A 104 -4.36 -3.95 -9.95
C VAL A 104 -3.66 -3.80 -8.60
N MET A 105 -3.79 -4.80 -7.72
CA MET A 105 -3.23 -4.73 -6.37
C MET A 105 -1.71 -4.70 -6.34
N ASN A 106 -1.05 -5.45 -7.22
CA ASN A 106 0.41 -5.43 -7.32
C ASN A 106 0.91 -4.06 -7.79
N ASN A 107 0.30 -3.48 -8.83
CA ASN A 107 0.61 -2.12 -9.27
C ASN A 107 0.31 -1.09 -8.18
N LEU A 108 -0.80 -1.25 -7.44
CA LEU A 108 -1.17 -0.35 -6.36
C LEU A 108 -0.18 -0.42 -5.20
N PHE A 109 0.31 -1.62 -4.87
CA PHE A 109 1.35 -1.79 -3.87
C PHE A 109 2.66 -1.10 -4.27
N LEU A 110 3.12 -1.30 -5.52
CA LEU A 110 4.31 -0.62 -6.01
C LEU A 110 4.15 0.90 -5.98
N TYR A 111 2.98 1.42 -6.34
CA TYR A 111 2.65 2.83 -6.21
C TYR A 111 2.70 3.32 -4.76
N VAL A 112 2.17 2.54 -3.82
CA VAL A 112 2.21 2.85 -2.39
C VAL A 112 3.65 2.90 -1.89
N VAL A 113 4.47 1.90 -2.22
CA VAL A 113 5.90 1.88 -1.85
C VAL A 113 6.61 3.10 -2.44
N LYS A 114 6.47 3.36 -3.74
CA LYS A 114 7.08 4.52 -4.40
C LYS A 114 6.68 5.84 -3.73
N THR A 115 5.40 5.98 -3.40
CA THR A 115 4.87 7.19 -2.76
C THR A 115 5.46 7.34 -1.36
N LEU A 116 5.55 6.27 -0.57
CA LEU A 116 6.20 6.28 0.73
C LEU A 116 7.69 6.62 0.61
N GLU A 117 8.43 6.09 -0.38
CA GLU A 117 9.84 6.41 -0.58
C GLU A 117 10.08 7.91 -0.83
N GLN A 118 9.15 8.56 -1.54
CA GLN A 118 9.19 9.99 -1.84
C GLN A 118 8.77 10.87 -0.65
N LEU A 119 7.75 10.44 0.11
CA LEU A 119 7.21 11.21 1.23
C LEU A 119 8.09 11.09 2.50
N VAL A 120 8.73 9.94 2.68
CA VAL A 120 9.47 9.63 3.89
C VAL A 120 10.92 10.03 3.68
N THR A 121 11.22 11.31 3.87
CA THR A 121 12.61 11.81 3.95
C THR A 121 13.22 11.53 5.32
N GLU A 122 12.39 11.60 6.38
CA GLU A 122 12.75 11.34 7.77
C GLU A 122 11.80 10.32 8.41
N ASP A 123 11.40 10.52 9.66
CA ASP A 123 10.42 9.69 10.35
C ASP A 123 8.99 10.06 9.96
N TYR A 124 8.08 9.09 9.98
CA TYR A 124 6.68 9.31 9.62
C TYR A 124 5.71 8.49 10.47
N VAL A 125 4.45 8.87 10.48
CA VAL A 125 3.35 8.10 11.08
C VAL A 125 2.48 7.54 9.97
N LEU A 126 2.04 6.29 10.13
CA LEU A 126 1.06 5.67 9.22
C LEU A 126 -0.26 5.44 9.96
N VAL A 127 -1.35 5.95 9.40
CA VAL A 127 -2.71 5.75 9.88
C VAL A 127 -3.44 4.84 8.90
N TYR A 128 -3.69 3.60 9.29
CA TYR A 128 -4.48 2.66 8.52
C TYR A 128 -5.95 2.74 8.95
N LEU A 129 -6.80 3.28 8.07
CA LEU A 129 -8.25 3.39 8.27
C LEU A 129 -8.94 2.16 7.69
N HIS A 130 -9.45 1.29 8.55
CA HIS A 130 -10.17 0.10 8.13
C HIS A 130 -11.68 0.33 7.96
N GLY A 131 -12.24 1.36 8.61
CA GLY A 131 -13.68 1.63 8.64
C GLY A 131 -14.30 1.74 7.25
N GLY A 132 -15.45 1.09 7.05
CA GLY A 132 -16.15 1.09 5.76
C GLY A 132 -15.48 0.27 4.65
N SER A 133 -14.45 -0.53 4.95
CA SER A 133 -13.89 -1.53 4.04
C SER A 133 -14.66 -2.85 4.13
N SER A 134 -14.92 -3.48 2.98
CA SER A 134 -15.41 -4.85 2.92
C SER A 134 -14.28 -5.85 3.16
N ARG A 135 -14.59 -7.01 3.76
CA ARG A 135 -13.61 -8.12 3.95
C ARG A 135 -12.99 -8.58 2.63
N GLY A 136 -13.73 -8.43 1.53
CA GLY A 136 -13.26 -8.76 0.18
C GLY A 136 -12.09 -7.89 -0.31
N ASN A 137 -11.89 -6.70 0.24
CA ASN A 137 -10.93 -5.73 -0.34
C ASN A 137 -9.52 -5.87 0.23
N VAL A 138 -9.33 -6.66 1.29
CA VAL A 138 -8.04 -6.79 1.96
C VAL A 138 -7.26 -7.98 1.40
N PRO A 139 -5.98 -7.80 1.02
CA PRO A 139 -5.14 -8.88 0.50
C PRO A 139 -5.00 -10.08 1.44
N PRO A 140 -4.80 -11.29 0.89
CA PRO A 140 -4.57 -12.48 1.69
C PRO A 140 -3.22 -12.41 2.42
N PHE A 141 -3.06 -13.22 3.47
CA PHE A 141 -1.87 -13.26 4.31
C PHE A 141 -0.53 -13.39 3.55
N PRO A 142 -0.39 -14.29 2.53
CA PRO A 142 0.85 -14.39 1.76
C PRO A 142 1.23 -13.08 1.07
N TRP A 143 0.24 -12.32 0.60
CA TRP A 143 0.46 -11.02 -0.03
C TRP A 143 0.97 -10.01 0.99
N LEU A 144 0.36 -9.95 2.19
CA LEU A 144 0.82 -9.06 3.27
C LEU A 144 2.25 -9.36 3.73
N LYS A 145 2.60 -10.65 3.84
CA LYS A 145 3.98 -11.07 4.15
C LYS A 145 4.95 -10.57 3.08
N LYS A 146 4.65 -10.79 1.80
CA LYS A 146 5.48 -10.34 0.68
C LYS A 146 5.60 -8.82 0.64
N CYS A 147 4.52 -8.10 0.90
CA CYS A 147 4.54 -6.63 0.99
C CYS A 147 5.49 -6.12 2.08
N TYR A 148 5.52 -6.76 3.24
CA TYR A 148 6.48 -6.41 4.29
C TYR A 148 7.94 -6.71 3.90
N GLN A 149 8.17 -7.78 3.12
CA GLN A 149 9.51 -8.14 2.63
C GLN A 149 10.01 -7.16 1.55
N LEU A 150 9.12 -6.74 0.65
CA LEU A 150 9.42 -5.79 -0.43
C LEU A 150 9.55 -4.34 0.06
N LEU A 151 9.05 -4.04 1.26
CA LEU A 151 9.19 -2.72 1.87
C LEU A 151 10.64 -2.50 2.32
N ASP A 152 11.24 -1.41 1.83
CA ASP A 152 12.59 -1.02 2.20
C ASP A 152 12.76 -1.01 3.73
N ARG A 153 13.90 -1.56 4.19
CA ARG A 153 14.33 -1.48 5.58
C ARG A 153 14.31 -0.05 6.09
N ARG A 154 14.64 0.93 5.24
CA ARG A 154 14.56 2.36 5.58
C ARG A 154 13.15 2.76 5.98
N LEU A 155 12.15 2.48 5.13
CA LEU A 155 10.74 2.79 5.39
C LEU A 155 10.18 2.10 6.63
N ARG A 156 10.64 0.88 6.93
CA ARG A 156 10.25 0.17 8.16
C ARG A 156 10.87 0.79 9.41
N LYS A 157 12.09 1.34 9.30
CA LYS A 157 12.80 1.97 10.42
C LYS A 157 12.23 3.36 10.73
N SER A 158 12.01 4.19 9.72
CA SER A 158 11.50 5.56 9.84
C SER A 158 10.04 5.64 10.30
N LEU A 159 9.27 4.56 10.20
CA LEU A 159 7.92 4.53 10.75
C LEU A 159 7.97 4.71 12.29
N LYS A 160 7.34 5.74 12.85
CA LYS A 160 7.22 5.92 14.31
C LYS A 160 6.13 5.02 14.87
N ASN A 161 4.91 5.19 14.36
CA ASN A 161 3.73 4.45 14.79
C ASN A 161 2.87 4.08 13.58
N LEU A 162 2.25 2.90 13.67
CA LEU A 162 1.17 2.43 12.80
C LEU A 162 -0.13 2.40 13.59
N TYR A 163 -1.00 3.38 13.38
CA TYR A 163 -2.32 3.41 13.99
C TYR A 163 -3.31 2.65 13.11
N MET A 164 -3.81 1.51 13.60
CA MET A 164 -4.86 0.72 12.94
C MET A 164 -6.21 1.09 13.53
N VAL A 165 -6.98 1.88 12.78
CA VAL A 165 -8.26 2.46 13.20
C VAL A 165 -9.41 1.57 12.74
N HIS A 166 -10.38 1.34 13.64
CA HIS A 166 -11.48 0.40 13.48
C HIS A 166 -11.05 -1.05 13.18
N PRO A 167 -10.11 -1.63 13.95
CA PRO A 167 -9.63 -2.97 13.66
C PRO A 167 -10.72 -4.02 13.93
N THR A 168 -11.13 -4.73 12.88
CA THR A 168 -12.04 -5.88 13.00
C THR A 168 -11.34 -7.05 13.67
N PHE A 169 -12.11 -8.00 14.22
CA PHE A 169 -11.56 -9.25 14.77
C PHE A 169 -10.69 -9.98 13.73
N TRP A 170 -11.19 -10.10 12.49
CA TRP A 170 -10.46 -10.72 11.39
C TRP A 170 -9.12 -10.03 11.12
N LEU A 171 -9.07 -8.69 11.06
CA LEU A 171 -7.83 -7.96 10.86
C LEU A 171 -6.84 -8.22 12.01
N LYS A 172 -7.31 -8.19 13.25
CA LYS A 172 -6.48 -8.50 14.42
C LYS A 172 -5.90 -9.92 14.36
N SER A 173 -6.69 -10.91 13.93
CA SER A 173 -6.22 -12.28 13.74
C SER A 173 -5.13 -12.36 12.66
N VAL A 174 -5.32 -11.70 11.51
CA VAL A 174 -4.31 -11.65 10.45
C VAL A 174 -3.01 -11.00 10.92
N VAL A 175 -3.11 -9.88 11.63
CA VAL A 175 -1.93 -9.20 12.20
C VAL A 175 -1.24 -10.09 13.23
N TRP A 176 -1.99 -10.76 14.11
CA TRP A 176 -1.44 -11.70 15.09
C TRP A 176 -0.71 -12.87 14.44
N MET A 177 -1.28 -13.47 13.38
CA MET A 177 -0.62 -14.54 12.61
C MET A 177 0.65 -14.04 11.89
N ALA A 178 0.74 -12.74 11.57
CA ALA A 178 1.93 -12.14 10.96
C ALA A 178 3.08 -11.91 11.95
N ARG A 179 2.82 -11.98 13.26
CA ARG A 179 3.81 -11.68 14.31
C ARG A 179 5.15 -12.41 14.14
N PRO A 180 5.24 -13.71 13.79
CA PRO A 180 6.51 -14.40 13.62
C PRO A 180 7.40 -13.82 12.50
N PHE A 181 6.80 -13.11 11.54
CA PHE A 181 7.50 -12.57 10.36
C PHE A 181 7.83 -11.08 10.51
N ILE A 182 7.33 -10.43 11.57
CA ILE A 182 7.50 -9.01 11.82
C ILE A 182 8.53 -8.83 12.93
N SER A 183 9.48 -7.91 12.74
CA SER A 183 10.49 -7.63 13.79
C SER A 183 9.82 -7.15 15.08
N SER A 184 10.36 -7.53 16.23
CA SER A 184 9.81 -7.09 17.53
C SER A 184 9.77 -5.57 17.65
N LYS A 185 10.74 -4.87 17.05
CA LYS A 185 10.79 -3.41 16.94
C LYS A 185 9.60 -2.86 16.17
N PHE A 186 9.28 -3.43 15.00
CA PHE A 186 8.14 -2.99 14.21
C PHE A 186 6.82 -3.32 14.89
N TRP A 187 6.69 -4.51 15.50
CA TRP A 187 5.49 -4.91 16.21
C TRP A 187 5.10 -3.91 17.30
N ARG A 188 6.07 -3.36 18.03
CA ARG A 188 5.84 -2.33 19.07
C ARG A 188 5.32 -1.00 18.53
N LYS A 189 5.43 -0.74 17.23
CA LYS A 189 4.92 0.48 16.59
C LYS A 189 3.42 0.42 16.33
N LEU A 190 2.83 -0.78 16.36
CA LEU A 190 1.45 -1.03 15.99
C LEU A 190 0.52 -0.70 17.16
N VAL A 191 -0.41 0.23 16.93
CA VAL A 191 -1.38 0.72 17.92
C VAL A 191 -2.79 0.54 17.35
N TYR A 192 -3.64 -0.19 18.07
CA TYR A 192 -5.04 -0.33 17.71
C TYR A 192 -5.87 0.83 18.27
N VAL A 193 -6.69 1.44 17.42
CA VAL A 193 -7.53 2.59 17.79
C VAL A 193 -8.99 2.26 17.44
N LYS A 194 -9.90 2.40 18.41
CA LYS A 194 -11.30 1.98 18.23
C LYS A 194 -12.13 3.01 17.48
N THR A 195 -11.94 4.30 17.77
CA THR A 195 -12.74 5.42 17.24
C THR A 195 -11.86 6.48 16.58
N LEU A 196 -12.44 7.32 15.74
CA LEU A 196 -11.75 8.49 15.20
C LEU A 196 -11.42 9.51 16.30
N GLU A 197 -12.25 9.62 17.33
CA GLU A 197 -11.98 10.52 18.46
C GLU A 197 -10.69 10.14 19.19
N ASP A 198 -10.48 8.85 19.46
CA ASP A 198 -9.25 8.34 20.07
C ASP A 198 -8.04 8.59 19.16
N LEU A 199 -8.20 8.47 17.84
CA LEU A 199 -7.15 8.78 16.88
C LEU A 199 -6.71 10.25 17.00
N TYR A 200 -7.66 11.18 17.03
CA TYR A 200 -7.36 12.61 17.09
C TYR A 200 -6.68 13.03 18.40
N LYS A 201 -6.84 12.26 19.48
CA LYS A 201 -6.10 12.47 20.75
C LYS A 201 -4.65 11.99 20.66
N LEU A 202 -4.35 11.04 19.77
CA LEU A 202 -3.03 10.42 19.63
C LEU A 202 -2.16 11.08 18.56
N VAL A 203 -2.77 11.57 17.48
CA VAL A 203 -2.06 12.15 16.33
C VAL A 203 -2.89 13.29 15.72
N PRO A 204 -2.28 14.44 15.36
CA PRO A 204 -2.97 15.58 14.76
C PRO A 204 -3.28 15.32 13.28
N VAL A 205 -4.03 14.25 12.98
CA VAL A 205 -4.53 13.96 11.64
C VAL A 205 -5.54 15.02 11.20
N GLU A 206 -5.33 15.58 10.03
CA GLU A 206 -6.31 16.45 9.38
C GLU A 206 -7.62 15.69 9.11
N ARG A 207 -8.74 16.22 9.59
CA ARG A 207 -10.06 15.61 9.40
C ARG A 207 -10.46 15.48 7.93
N ALA A 208 -9.92 16.33 7.06
CA ALA A 208 -10.13 16.28 5.62
C ALA A 208 -9.45 15.05 4.97
N ALA A 209 -8.40 14.50 5.58
CA ALA A 209 -7.71 13.31 5.09
C ALA A 209 -8.50 12.01 5.37
N VAL A 210 -9.47 12.04 6.30
CA VAL A 210 -10.32 10.90 6.63
C VAL A 210 -11.51 10.83 5.67
N PRO A 211 -11.69 9.72 4.93
CA PRO A 211 -12.81 9.56 4.00
C PRO A 211 -14.17 9.52 4.72
N ASP A 212 -15.22 10.03 4.05
CA ASP A 212 -16.57 10.06 4.63
C ASP A 212 -17.13 8.66 4.90
N LYS A 213 -16.73 7.65 4.11
CA LYS A 213 -17.06 6.25 4.41
C LYS A 213 -16.58 5.80 5.79
N VAL A 214 -15.40 6.27 6.21
CA VAL A 214 -14.83 5.96 7.52
C VAL A 214 -15.58 6.73 8.61
N LYS A 215 -15.87 8.02 8.41
CA LYS A 215 -16.67 8.84 9.35
C LYS A 215 -18.08 8.27 9.56
N ASN A 216 -18.71 7.83 8.46
CA ASN A 216 -20.02 7.19 8.50
C ASN A 216 -19.98 5.80 9.15
N TYR A 217 -18.84 5.11 9.11
CA TYR A 217 -18.65 3.85 9.82
C TYR A 217 -18.47 4.10 11.32
N ASP A 218 -17.62 5.06 11.68
CA ASP A 218 -17.34 5.49 13.06
C ASP A 218 -18.64 5.86 13.78
N SER A 219 -19.45 6.77 13.24
CA SER A 219 -20.76 7.16 13.81
C SER A 219 -21.77 6.03 14.03
N ARG A 220 -21.61 4.88 13.36
CA ARG A 220 -22.48 3.70 13.53
C ARG A 220 -21.93 2.67 14.54
N HIS A 221 -20.66 2.79 14.92
CA HIS A 221 -19.94 1.78 15.72
C HIS A 221 -19.12 2.40 16.86
N SER A 222 -19.23 3.71 17.09
CA SER A 222 -18.64 4.47 18.19
C SER A 222 -19.45 4.33 19.47
#